data_AF-G9NXA0-F1
#
_entry.id   AF-G9NXA0-F1
#
_cell.length_a   1.000
_cell.length_b   1.000
_cell.length_c   1.000
_cell.angle_alpha   90.00
_cell.angle_beta   90.00
_cell.angle_gamma   90.00
#
_symmetry.space_group_name_H-M   'P 1'
#
loop_
_entity.id
_entity.type
_entity.pdbx_description
1 polymer ?
#
loop_
_entity_poly.entity_id
_entity_poly.type
_entity_poly.pdbx_seq_one_letter_code
_entity_poly.pdbx_strand_id
1 'polypeptide(L)'
;EFQMLHKADIVVTFFPRGTLSLISLLQFGLTAQTGQAIVYAQDGYPKGGYLNAVRGIYATKIVTSEEDLKNAVIEKMEKLLAERNAS
;
A
#
# COMPACT_ATOMS: atom_id res chain seq x y z
N GLU A 1 -10.22 10.74 8.01
CA GLU A 1 -9.15 9.94 7.37
C GLU A 1 -9.37 8.43 7.53
N PHE A 2 -9.35 7.86 8.75
CA PHE A 2 -9.55 6.40 8.94
C PHE A 2 -10.85 5.83 8.37
N GLN A 3 -11.97 6.56 8.43
CA GLN A 3 -13.21 6.11 7.79
C GLN A 3 -13.11 6.02 6.26
N MET A 4 -12.27 6.85 5.63
CA MET A 4 -12.04 6.79 4.19
C MET A 4 -11.19 5.57 3.82
N LEU A 5 -10.25 5.17 4.67
CA LEU A 5 -9.44 3.96 4.46
C LEU A 5 -10.31 2.70 4.38
N HIS A 6 -11.36 2.61 5.21
CA HIS A 6 -12.28 1.46 5.18
C HIS A 6 -13.18 1.44 3.95
N LYS A 7 -13.44 2.60 3.34
CA LYS A 7 -14.32 2.74 2.16
C LYS A 7 -13.58 2.61 0.84
N ALA A 8 -12.26 2.79 0.84
CA ALA A 8 -11.47 2.83 -0.38
C ALA A 8 -11.16 1.41 -0.89
N ASP A 9 -11.33 1.15 -2.18
CA ASP A 9 -10.94 -0.13 -2.78
C ASP A 9 -9.41 -0.30 -2.86
N ILE A 10 -8.70 0.82 -2.97
CA ILE A 10 -7.23 0.90 -3.02
C ILE A 10 -6.77 2.03 -2.10
N VAL A 11 -5.76 1.73 -1.28
CA VAL A 11 -5.06 2.73 -0.46
C VAL A 11 -3.60 2.76 -0.86
N VAL A 12 -3.15 3.90 -1.38
CA VAL A 12 -1.74 4.13 -1.69
C VAL A 12 -1.09 4.90 -0.55
N THR A 13 -0.04 4.32 0.05
CA THR A 13 0.71 4.97 1.14
C THR A 13 2.13 5.30 0.69
N PHE A 14 2.55 6.55 0.89
CA PHE A 14 3.89 7.02 0.58
C PHE A 14 4.77 7.11 1.84
N PHE A 15 5.96 6.54 1.79
CA PHE A 15 6.99 6.61 2.82
C PHE A 15 8.25 7.32 2.30
N PRO A 16 8.43 8.62 2.61
CA PRO A 16 9.61 9.38 2.22
C PRO A 16 10.83 9.02 3.08
N ARG A 17 12.03 9.15 2.54
CA ARG A 17 13.29 8.90 3.27
C ARG A 17 13.49 9.79 4.51
N GLY A 18 12.94 11.01 4.50
CA GLY A 18 13.20 12.03 5.52
C GLY A 18 12.29 12.02 6.76
N THR A 19 11.36 11.07 6.88
CA THR A 19 10.37 11.05 7.96
C THR A 19 10.14 9.63 8.48
N LEU A 20 9.67 9.52 9.72
CA LEU A 20 9.24 8.25 10.29
C LEU A 20 7.82 7.85 9.86
N SER A 21 7.03 8.80 9.32
CA SER A 21 5.66 8.58 8.83
C SER A 21 4.80 7.70 9.76
N LEU A 22 4.85 7.94 11.07
CA LEU A 22 4.26 7.03 12.07
C LEU A 22 2.75 6.81 11.89
N ILE A 23 2.01 7.87 11.55
CA ILE A 23 0.56 7.77 11.28
C ILE A 23 0.32 6.92 10.02
N SER A 24 1.07 7.17 8.94
CA SER A 24 0.97 6.38 7.71
C SER A 24 1.36 4.92 7.93
N LEU A 25 2.32 4.64 8.84
CA LEU A 25 2.71 3.28 9.20
C LEU A 25 1.58 2.54 9.92
N LEU A 26 0.85 3.21 10.81
CA LEU A 26 -0.36 2.67 11.45
C LEU A 26 -1.46 2.39 10.41
N GLN A 27 -1.74 3.35 9.54
CA GLN A 27 -2.75 3.21 8.47
C GLN A 27 -2.40 2.08 7.50
N PHE A 28 -1.12 1.93 7.18
CA PHE A 28 -0.61 0.83 6.37
C PHE A 28 -0.89 -0.52 7.04
N GLY A 29 -0.62 -0.66 8.33
CA GLY A 29 -0.93 -1.90 9.07
C GLY A 29 -2.41 -2.29 8.98
N LEU A 30 -3.32 -1.34 9.10
CA LEU A 30 -4.77 -1.59 9.01
C LEU A 30 -5.22 -1.99 7.61
N THR A 31 -4.68 -1.33 6.58
CA THR A 31 -5.07 -1.53 5.17
C THR A 31 -4.34 -2.70 4.50
N ALA A 32 -3.21 -3.14 5.06
CA ALA A 32 -2.53 -4.35 4.63
C ALA A 32 -3.36 -5.60 4.95
N GLN A 33 -3.99 -5.64 6.14
CA GLN A 33 -4.82 -6.75 6.56
C GLN A 33 -6.04 -6.97 5.65
N THR A 34 -6.60 -5.90 5.10
CA THR A 34 -7.76 -5.95 4.19
C THR A 34 -7.35 -6.16 2.72
N GLY A 35 -6.05 -6.21 2.43
CA GLY A 35 -5.52 -6.35 1.07
C GLY A 35 -5.70 -5.09 0.20
N GLN A 36 -6.09 -3.95 0.76
CA GLN A 36 -6.31 -2.69 0.02
C GLN A 36 -5.01 -1.93 -0.25
N ALA A 37 -3.95 -2.20 0.51
CA ALA A 37 -2.73 -1.42 0.50
C ALA A 37 -1.82 -1.65 -0.73
N ILE A 38 -1.32 -0.55 -1.28
CA ILE A 38 -0.11 -0.46 -2.13
C ILE A 38 0.82 0.55 -1.46
N VAL A 39 2.12 0.21 -1.37
CA VAL A 39 3.11 1.07 -0.71
C VAL A 39 4.14 1.56 -1.71
N TYR A 40 4.38 2.88 -1.72
CA TYR A 40 5.56 3.49 -2.33
C TYR A 40 6.51 3.90 -1.22
N ALA A 41 7.69 3.28 -1.16
CA ALA A 41 8.72 3.60 -0.17
C ALA A 41 9.98 4.08 -0.89
N GLN A 42 10.41 5.30 -0.60
CA GLN A 42 11.69 5.78 -1.10
C GLN A 42 12.84 4.95 -0.53
N ASP A 43 13.85 4.73 -1.36
CA ASP A 43 15.09 4.09 -0.94
C ASP A 43 15.68 4.81 0.28
N GLY A 44 16.03 4.02 1.30
CA GLY A 44 16.54 4.53 2.56
C GLY A 44 15.46 4.96 3.57
N TYR A 45 14.17 4.64 3.36
CA TYR A 45 13.14 4.84 4.37
C TYR A 45 13.53 4.20 5.73
N PRO A 46 13.59 4.96 6.84
CA PRO A 46 14.16 4.47 8.11
C PRO A 46 13.48 3.26 8.73
N LYS A 47 12.23 2.97 8.35
CA LYS A 47 11.43 1.83 8.86
C LYS A 47 11.16 0.78 7.79
N GLY A 48 12.01 0.66 6.77
CA GLY A 48 11.89 -0.34 5.70
C GLY A 48 11.76 -1.79 6.20
N GLY A 49 12.40 -2.13 7.33
CA GLY A 49 12.24 -3.45 7.96
C GLY A 49 10.80 -3.76 8.38
N TYR A 50 10.05 -2.76 8.86
CA TYR A 50 8.63 -2.92 9.20
C TYR A 50 7.78 -3.16 7.96
N LEU A 51 8.08 -2.44 6.87
CA LEU A 51 7.40 -2.63 5.60
C LEU A 51 7.60 -4.06 5.06
N ASN A 52 8.83 -4.58 5.16
CA ASN A 52 9.14 -5.93 4.75
C ASN A 52 8.47 -6.99 5.63
N ALA A 53 8.39 -6.76 6.94
CA ALA A 53 7.67 -7.65 7.85
C ALA A 53 6.18 -7.74 7.50
N VAL A 54 5.52 -6.60 7.27
CA VAL A 54 4.10 -6.56 6.88
C VAL A 54 3.88 -7.22 5.52
N ARG A 55 4.78 -7.00 4.54
CA ARG A 55 4.76 -7.72 3.25
C ARG A 55 4.80 -9.23 3.44
N GLY A 56 5.63 -9.73 4.35
CA GLY A 56 5.73 -11.16 4.64
C GLY A 56 4.44 -11.76 5.20
N ILE A 57 3.66 -10.97 5.95
CA ILE A 57 2.42 -11.43 6.58
C ILE A 57 1.22 -11.33 5.62
N TYR A 58 1.09 -10.22 4.89
CA TYR A 58 -0.12 -9.89 4.12
C TYR A 58 0.10 -9.82 2.60
N ALA A 59 1.27 -10.23 2.10
CA ALA A 59 1.64 -10.19 0.68
C ALA A 59 1.46 -8.81 0.02
N THR A 60 1.62 -7.72 0.79
CA THR A 60 1.38 -6.36 0.30
C THR A 60 2.39 -5.94 -0.78
N LYS A 61 1.91 -5.32 -1.86
CA LYS A 61 2.77 -4.75 -2.90
C LYS A 61 3.50 -3.51 -2.37
N ILE A 62 4.82 -3.54 -2.42
CA ILE A 62 5.69 -2.43 -2.03
C ILE A 62 6.67 -2.17 -3.17
N VAL A 63 6.74 -0.92 -3.60
CA VAL A 63 7.52 -0.46 -4.74
C VAL A 63 8.40 0.73 -4.36
N THR A 64 9.46 0.98 -5.13
CA THR A 64 10.45 2.03 -4.87
C THR A 64 10.59 3.04 -6.01
N SER A 65 9.83 2.89 -7.09
CA SER A 65 9.77 3.85 -8.21
C SER A 65 8.33 4.30 -8.50
N GLU A 66 8.18 5.49 -9.07
CA GLU A 66 6.88 6.01 -9.51
C GLU A 66 6.28 5.18 -10.64
N GLU A 67 7.13 4.63 -11.52
CA GLU A 67 6.69 3.78 -12.63
C GLU A 67 6.09 2.48 -12.11
N ASP A 68 6.76 1.81 -11.16
CA ASP A 68 6.24 0.61 -10.52
C ASP A 68 4.97 0.90 -9.72
N LEU A 69 4.86 2.09 -9.13
CA LEU A 69 3.65 2.51 -8.42
C LEU A 69 2.47 2.64 -9.39
N LYS A 70 2.66 3.36 -10.49
CA LYS A 70 1.66 3.48 -11.56
C LYS A 70 1.20 2.09 -12.02
N ASN A 71 2.15 1.20 -12.33
CA ASN A 71 1.86 -0.15 -12.80
C ASN A 71 1.10 -0.97 -11.75
N ALA A 72 1.51 -0.91 -10.49
CA ALA A 72 0.84 -1.61 -9.39
C ALA A 72 -0.60 -1.13 -9.15
N VAL A 73 -0.85 0.18 -9.29
CA VAL A 73 -2.20 0.74 -9.17
C VAL A 73 -3.08 0.28 -10.32
N ILE A 74 -2.58 0.32 -11.56
CA ILE A 74 -3.32 -0.16 -12.74
C ILE A 74 -3.66 -1.65 -12.60
N GLU A 75 -2.68 -2.49 -12.27
CA GLU A 75 -2.86 -3.93 -12.06
C GLU A 75 -3.96 -4.24 -11.03
N LYS A 76 -3.97 -3.50 -9.91
CA LYS A 76 -4.98 -3.67 -8.87
C LYS A 76 -6.37 -3.18 -9.31
N MET A 77 -6.44 -2.08 -10.05
CA MET A 77 -7.70 -1.56 -10.61
C MET A 77 -8.32 -2.54 -11.60
N GLU A 78 -7.52 -3.10 -12.51
CA GLU A 78 -7.97 -4.09 -13.49
C GLU A 78 -8.53 -5.33 -12.80
N LYS A 79 -7.83 -5.83 -11.77
CA LYS A 79 -8.29 -6.95 -10.95
C LYS A 79 -9.65 -6.68 -10.29
N LEU A 80 -9.81 -5.52 -9.65
CA LEU A 80 -11.06 -5.13 -9.00
C LEU A 80 -12.21 -5.00 -10.00
N LEU A 81 -11.96 -4.45 -11.19
CA LEU A 81 -12.96 -4.36 -12.26
C LEU A 81 -13.38 -5.75 -12.75
N ALA A 82 -12.43 -6.67 -12.92
CA ALA A 82 -12.73 -8.04 -13.32
C ALA A 82 -13.57 -8.77 -12.27
N GLU A 83 -13.23 -8.65 -10.98
CA GLU A 83 -13.99 -9.22 -9.85
C GLU A 83 -15.42 -8.67 -9.78
N ARG A 84 -15.58 -7.36 -9.99
CA ARG A 84 -16.90 -6.71 -10.00
C ARG A 84 -17.76 -7.13 -11.18
N ASN A 85 -17.17 -7.36 -12.35
CA ASN A 85 -17.91 -7.81 -13.53
C ASN A 85 -18.29 -9.29 -13.48
N ALA A 86 -17.64 -10.08 -12.61
CA ALA A 86 -17.91 -11.50 -12.39
C ALA A 86 -18.94 -11.76 -11.27
N SER A 87 -19.33 -10.73 -10.52
CA SER A 87 -20.29 -10.77 -9.41
C SER A 87 -21.66 -10.22 -9.84
#